data_AF-A0A7K2HV74-F1
#
_entry.id   AF-A0A7K2HV74-F1
#
_cell.length_a   1.000
_cell.length_b   1.000
_cell.length_c   1.000
_cell.angle_alpha   90.00
_cell.angle_beta   90.00
_cell.angle_gamma   90.00
#
_symmetry.space_group_name_H-M   'P 1'
#
loop_
_entity.id
_entity.type
_entity.pdbx_description
1 polymer ?
#
loop_
_entity_poly.entity_id
_entity_poly.type
_entity_poly.pdbx_seq_one_letter_code
_entity_poly.pdbx_strand_id
1 'polypeptide(L)'
;MTTEAYDDDFDGYDDQIAESWREFTADLAARLGDLRFGSFEFIDLAHPVGNREQLLIAFRANRAGRVRATVPKRALVGTRQPDWSQTQRTFEALDWRYLSRKDEYIREFGRRQLYQAAVQSITLLRGQWGVTHPSFLTLTDPISTVHPFSLTG
;
A
#
# COMPACT_ATOMS: atom_id res chain seq x y z
N MET A 1 -15.52 -44.51 -3.14
CA MET A 1 -15.52 -43.45 -2.12
C MET A 1 -14.44 -42.49 -2.56
N THR A 2 -14.83 -41.43 -3.25
CA THR A 2 -13.98 -40.57 -4.08
C THR A 2 -13.63 -39.33 -3.27
N THR A 3 -12.37 -39.19 -2.86
CA THR A 3 -11.86 -38.07 -2.06
C THR A 3 -10.65 -37.47 -2.77
N GLU A 4 -10.81 -36.91 -3.96
CA GLU A 4 -9.69 -36.29 -4.71
C GLU A 4 -10.17 -35.13 -5.60
N ALA A 5 -10.88 -34.14 -5.04
CA ALA A 5 -11.30 -32.96 -5.81
C ALA A 5 -11.46 -31.68 -4.96
N TYR A 6 -10.58 -31.47 -3.97
CA TYR A 6 -10.61 -30.25 -3.14
C TYR A 6 -9.27 -29.50 -3.02
N ASP A 7 -8.15 -30.06 -3.50
CA ASP A 7 -6.83 -29.40 -3.44
C ASP A 7 -6.58 -28.47 -4.64
N ASP A 8 -7.02 -28.85 -5.85
CA ASP A 8 -6.65 -28.15 -7.10
C ASP A 8 -7.29 -26.74 -7.23
N ASP A 9 -8.50 -26.56 -6.70
CA ASP A 9 -9.21 -25.26 -6.71
C ASP A 9 -8.62 -24.24 -5.72
N PHE A 10 -7.98 -24.71 -4.64
CA PHE A 10 -7.41 -23.84 -3.60
C PHE A 10 -6.06 -23.26 -4.04
N ASP A 11 -5.21 -24.07 -4.66
CA ASP A 11 -3.92 -23.64 -5.20
C ASP A 11 -4.11 -22.60 -6.33
N GLY A 12 -5.11 -22.79 -7.20
CA GLY A 12 -5.43 -21.82 -8.27
C GLY A 12 -5.93 -20.47 -7.74
N TYR A 13 -6.63 -20.44 -6.61
CA TYR A 13 -7.11 -19.20 -5.98
C TYR A 13 -5.98 -18.40 -5.34
N ASP A 14 -5.07 -19.07 -4.62
CA ASP A 14 -3.91 -18.42 -4.01
C ASP A 14 -2.95 -17.85 -5.07
N ASP A 15 -2.78 -18.57 -6.18
CA ASP A 15 -2.02 -18.09 -7.34
C ASP A 15 -2.66 -16.85 -7.99
N GLN A 16 -3.99 -16.82 -8.10
CA GLN A 16 -4.71 -15.65 -8.62
C GLN A 16 -4.52 -14.42 -7.71
N ILE A 17 -4.62 -14.59 -6.39
CA ILE A 17 -4.35 -13.50 -5.44
C ILE A 17 -2.91 -13.01 -5.56
N ALA A 18 -1.95 -13.93 -5.68
CA ALA A 18 -0.56 -13.59 -5.84
C ALA A 18 -0.32 -12.77 -7.12
N GLU A 19 -0.98 -13.13 -8.23
CA GLU A 19 -0.89 -12.40 -9.49
C GLU A 19 -1.51 -11.01 -9.38
N SER A 20 -2.71 -10.87 -8.78
CA SER A 20 -3.32 -9.56 -8.52
C SER A 20 -2.39 -8.62 -7.74
N TRP A 21 -1.67 -9.14 -6.75
CA TRP A 21 -0.68 -8.34 -6.02
C TRP A 21 0.53 -7.97 -6.87
N ARG A 22 1.00 -8.84 -7.77
CA ARG A 22 2.10 -8.52 -8.70
C ARG A 22 1.70 -7.43 -9.68
N GLU A 23 0.53 -7.57 -10.30
CA GLU A 23 -0.02 -6.56 -11.21
C GLU A 23 -0.21 -5.21 -10.51
N PHE A 24 -0.78 -5.20 -9.31
CA PHE A 24 -0.90 -3.99 -8.50
C PHE A 24 0.46 -3.37 -8.16
N THR A 25 1.47 -4.20 -7.86
CA THR A 25 2.84 -3.72 -7.60
C THR A 25 3.39 -2.97 -8.81
N ALA A 26 3.23 -3.55 -10.00
CA ALA A 26 3.72 -2.97 -11.24
C ALA A 26 2.98 -1.66 -11.58
N ASP A 27 1.65 -1.63 -11.46
CA ASP A 27 0.84 -0.43 -11.67
C ASP A 27 1.22 0.69 -10.69
N LEU A 28 1.31 0.38 -9.40
CA LEU A 28 1.72 1.36 -8.40
C LEU A 28 3.12 1.90 -8.70
N ALA A 29 4.08 1.05 -9.06
CA ALA A 29 5.42 1.49 -9.42
C ALA A 29 5.43 2.43 -10.64
N ALA A 30 4.60 2.15 -11.66
CA ALA A 30 4.44 3.00 -12.83
C ALA A 30 3.86 4.37 -12.45
N ARG A 31 2.77 4.40 -11.67
CA ARG A 31 2.15 5.65 -11.18
C ARG A 31 3.10 6.48 -10.33
N LEU A 32 3.87 5.85 -9.44
CA LEU A 32 4.94 6.54 -8.69
C LEU A 32 6.01 7.11 -9.63
N GLY A 33 6.25 6.43 -10.75
CA GLY A 33 7.08 6.87 -11.88
C GLY A 33 6.58 8.14 -12.55
N ASP A 34 5.28 8.43 -12.50
CA ASP A 34 4.65 9.60 -13.10
C ASP A 34 4.57 10.80 -12.15
N LEU A 35 4.67 10.58 -10.83
CA LEU A 35 4.69 11.67 -9.85
C LEU A 35 5.77 12.72 -10.16
N ARG A 36 5.38 13.99 -10.25
CA ARG A 36 6.31 15.14 -10.37
C ARG A 36 5.92 16.22 -9.37
N PHE A 37 6.90 17.00 -8.95
CA PHE A 37 6.62 18.18 -8.13
C PHE A 37 5.98 19.26 -9.00
N GLY A 38 4.88 19.87 -8.56
CA GLY A 38 4.11 20.86 -9.30
C GLY A 38 3.11 20.31 -10.32
N SER A 39 3.11 18.99 -10.60
CA SER A 39 2.18 18.34 -11.52
C SER A 39 2.07 16.86 -11.17
N PHE A 40 0.86 16.33 -10.97
CA PHE A 40 0.72 14.94 -10.48
C PHE A 40 1.44 14.72 -9.16
N GLU A 41 1.15 15.58 -8.18
CA GLU A 41 1.97 15.66 -6.98
C GLU A 41 1.74 14.52 -6.00
N PHE A 42 0.64 13.77 -6.15
CA PHE A 42 0.22 12.81 -5.15
C PHE A 42 -0.37 11.52 -5.67
N ILE A 43 -0.18 10.46 -4.88
CA ILE A 43 -0.98 9.23 -4.90
C ILE A 43 -1.31 8.92 -3.44
N ASP A 44 -2.56 8.60 -3.15
CA ASP A 44 -3.05 8.19 -1.84
C ASP A 44 -3.63 6.78 -1.91
N LEU A 45 -3.19 5.91 -1.00
CA LEU A 45 -3.76 4.59 -0.79
C LEU A 45 -4.60 4.60 0.48
N ALA A 46 -5.88 4.32 0.34
CA ALA A 46 -6.83 4.21 1.43
C ALA A 46 -7.49 2.83 1.46
N HIS A 47 -8.09 2.52 2.60
CA HIS A 47 -8.88 1.30 2.80
C HIS A 47 -10.16 1.65 3.56
N PRO A 48 -11.31 1.06 3.22
CA PRO A 48 -12.56 1.29 3.92
C PRO A 48 -12.51 0.73 5.35
N VAL A 49 -12.87 1.55 6.33
CA VAL A 49 -13.00 1.15 7.74
C VAL A 49 -14.36 1.61 8.24
N GLY A 50 -15.32 0.67 8.29
CA GLY A 50 -16.72 0.99 8.52
C GLY A 50 -17.28 1.85 7.39
N ASN A 51 -17.82 3.03 7.73
CA ASN A 51 -18.40 3.96 6.76
C ASN A 51 -17.42 5.06 6.29
N ARG A 52 -16.11 4.92 6.53
CA ARG A 52 -15.11 5.93 6.19
C ARG A 52 -13.91 5.32 5.48
N GLU A 53 -13.35 6.05 4.51
CA GLU A 53 -12.04 5.75 3.94
C GLU A 53 -10.94 6.18 4.91
N GLN A 54 -10.07 5.24 5.27
CA GLN A 54 -8.88 5.50 6.07
C GLN A 54 -7.66 5.56 5.16
N LEU A 55 -7.05 6.75 5.05
CA LEU A 55 -5.77 6.92 4.37
C LEU A 55 -4.68 6.12 5.08
N LEU A 56 -4.07 5.18 4.37
CA LEU A 56 -3.01 4.31 4.88
C LEU A 56 -1.62 4.83 4.53
N ILE A 57 -1.39 5.09 3.24
CA ILE A 57 -0.10 5.53 2.70
C ILE A 57 -0.32 6.69 1.73
N ALA A 58 0.41 7.78 1.93
CA ALA A 58 0.44 8.92 1.03
C ALA A 58 1.80 9.02 0.35
N PHE A 59 1.82 9.10 -0.98
CA PHE A 59 3.01 9.36 -1.78
C PHE A 59 2.98 10.78 -2.31
N ARG A 60 4.09 11.48 -2.18
CA ARG A 60 4.25 12.84 -2.72
C ARG A 60 5.60 12.99 -3.40
N ALA A 61 5.62 13.59 -4.58
CA ALA A 61 6.88 14.03 -5.19
C ALA A 61 7.45 15.24 -4.44
N ASN A 62 8.76 15.29 -4.28
CA ASN A 62 9.45 16.46 -3.73
C ASN A 62 10.29 17.19 -4.80
N ARG A 63 10.75 18.40 -4.47
CA ARG A 63 11.58 19.23 -5.37
C ARG A 63 12.90 18.58 -5.79
N ALA A 64 13.39 17.61 -5.03
CA ALA A 64 14.60 16.85 -5.36
C ALA A 64 14.33 15.69 -6.33
N GLY A 65 13.10 15.57 -6.88
CA GLY A 65 12.73 14.48 -7.78
C GLY A 65 12.65 13.13 -7.09
N ARG A 66 12.50 13.09 -5.76
CA ARG A 66 12.26 11.87 -4.99
C ARG A 66 10.79 11.75 -4.66
N VAL A 67 10.35 10.53 -4.39
CA VAL A 67 9.01 10.26 -3.88
C VAL A 67 9.10 9.99 -2.38
N ARG A 68 8.37 10.77 -1.59
CA ARG A 68 8.19 10.51 -0.15
C ARG A 68 6.92 9.69 0.03
N ALA A 69 7.05 8.53 0.65
CA ALA A 69 5.94 7.78 1.21
C ALA A 69 5.77 8.17 2.68
N THR A 70 4.52 8.34 3.10
CA THR A 70 4.15 8.75 4.46
C THR A 70 3.03 7.86 4.97
N VAL A 71 3.18 7.36 6.20
CA VAL A 71 2.13 6.65 6.95
C VAL A 71 1.83 7.47 8.21
N PRO A 72 0.66 8.11 8.31
CA PRO A 72 0.31 8.86 9.52
C PRO A 72 0.03 7.88 10.65
N LYS A 73 0.43 8.17 11.90
CA LYS A 73 0.26 7.24 13.03
C LYS A 73 -1.20 6.86 13.28
N ARG A 74 -2.14 7.78 13.02
CA ARG A 74 -3.58 7.49 13.08
C ARG A 74 -4.00 6.35 12.15
N ALA A 75 -3.27 6.11 11.04
CA ALA A 75 -3.54 5.00 10.15
C ALA A 75 -3.21 3.64 10.78
N LEU A 76 -2.36 3.62 11.81
CA LEU A 76 -1.92 2.40 12.51
C LEU A 76 -2.85 2.02 13.66
N VAL A 77 -3.83 2.87 13.97
CA VAL A 77 -4.84 2.61 15.00
C VAL A 77 -6.01 1.89 14.33
N GLY A 78 -6.19 0.61 14.65
CA GLY A 78 -7.30 -0.22 14.17
C GLY A 78 -8.25 -0.63 15.31
N THR A 79 -9.05 -1.68 15.07
CA THR A 79 -9.97 -2.28 16.06
C THR A 79 -9.27 -2.92 17.26
N ARG A 80 -7.98 -3.28 17.11
CA ARG A 80 -7.12 -3.74 18.21
C ARG A 80 -6.11 -2.65 18.54
N GLN A 81 -5.79 -2.51 19.83
CA GLN A 81 -4.73 -1.61 20.26
C GLN A 81 -3.41 -2.06 19.60
N PRO A 82 -2.73 -1.18 18.84
CA PRO A 82 -1.50 -1.56 18.17
C PRO A 82 -0.40 -1.84 19.18
N ASP A 83 0.36 -2.91 18.95
CA ASP A 83 1.66 -3.10 19.60
C ASP A 83 2.65 -2.13 18.96
N TRP A 84 2.89 -1.01 19.66
CA TRP A 84 3.78 0.05 19.17
C TRP A 84 5.23 -0.41 19.04
N SER A 85 5.69 -1.36 19.87
CA SER A 85 7.06 -1.88 19.80
C SER A 85 7.23 -2.74 18.55
N GLN A 86 6.24 -3.60 18.26
CA GLN A 86 6.25 -4.40 17.03
C GLN A 86 6.10 -3.53 15.77
N THR A 87 5.23 -2.53 15.83
CA THR A 87 5.03 -1.56 14.75
C THR A 87 6.34 -0.84 14.44
N GLN A 88 6.99 -0.27 15.46
CA GLN A 88 8.26 0.43 15.29
C GLN A 88 9.33 -0.47 14.63
N ARG A 89 9.50 -1.70 15.13
CA ARG A 89 10.46 -2.67 14.55
C ARG A 89 10.18 -3.00 13.09
N THR A 90 8.90 -3.13 12.73
CA THR A 90 8.48 -3.42 11.34
C THR A 90 8.84 -2.28 10.40
N PHE A 91 8.58 -1.04 10.82
CA PHE A 91 8.91 0.15 10.03
C PHE A 91 10.43 0.37 9.93
N GLU A 92 11.17 0.18 11.02
CA GLU A 92 12.64 0.27 11.04
C GLU A 92 13.32 -0.77 10.15
N ALA A 93 12.84 -2.02 10.15
CA ALA A 93 13.34 -3.09 9.26
C ALA A 93 13.14 -2.77 7.77
N LEU A 94 12.21 -1.86 7.47
CA LEU A 94 11.94 -1.33 6.14
C LEU A 94 12.50 0.09 5.98
N ASP A 95 13.53 0.51 6.73
CA ASP A 95 14.16 1.84 6.71
C ASP A 95 13.21 3.05 6.78
N TRP A 96 12.00 2.88 7.33
CA TRP A 96 11.12 4.00 7.60
C TRP A 96 11.58 4.72 8.85
N ARG A 97 11.43 6.05 8.83
CA ARG A 97 11.81 6.92 9.94
C ARG A 97 10.57 7.55 10.53
N TYR A 98 10.45 7.51 11.84
CA TYR A 98 9.36 8.17 12.54
C TYR A 98 9.69 9.66 12.77
N LEU A 99 8.75 10.54 12.40
CA LEU A 99 8.82 11.97 12.64
C LEU A 99 7.89 12.36 13.79
N SER A 100 8.43 12.43 15.00
CA SER A 100 7.66 12.72 16.22
C SER A 100 6.85 14.02 16.16
N ARG A 101 7.37 15.07 15.52
CA ARG A 101 6.68 16.38 15.38
C ARG A 101 5.42 16.33 14.52
N LYS A 102 5.35 15.37 13.60
CA LYS A 102 4.23 15.21 12.65
C LYS A 102 3.41 13.94 12.91
N ASP A 103 3.88 13.13 13.85
CA ASP A 103 3.26 11.87 14.21
C ASP A 103 3.06 10.93 13.00
N GLU A 104 4.10 10.80 12.17
CA GLU A 104 4.07 10.04 10.92
C GLU A 104 5.37 9.26 10.69
N TYR A 105 5.28 8.11 10.05
CA TYR A 105 6.44 7.40 9.50
C TYR A 105 6.65 7.84 8.06
N ILE A 106 7.90 8.07 7.68
CA ILE A 106 8.26 8.43 6.31
C ILE A 106 9.38 7.55 5.76
N ARG A 107 9.37 7.36 4.45
CA ARG A 107 10.52 6.88 3.69
C ARG A 107 10.61 7.64 2.37
N GLU A 108 11.82 7.99 1.96
CA GLU A 108 12.06 8.66 0.68
C GLU A 108 12.75 7.71 -0.29
N PHE A 109 12.22 7.65 -1.51
CA PHE A 109 12.68 6.78 -2.57
C PHE A 109 13.20 7.61 -3.73
N GLY A 110 14.40 7.28 -4.20
CA GLY A 110 14.90 7.80 -5.47
C GLY A 110 14.14 7.20 -6.66
N ARG A 111 14.29 7.80 -7.85
CA ARG A 111 13.61 7.36 -9.07
C ARG A 111 13.91 5.90 -9.46
N ARG A 112 15.11 5.41 -9.15
CA ARG A 112 15.51 4.01 -9.39
C ARG A 112 14.95 3.02 -8.35
N GLN A 113 14.33 3.52 -7.28
CA GLN A 113 13.81 2.72 -6.16
C GLN A 113 12.28 2.66 -6.13
N LEU A 114 11.58 3.13 -7.18
CA LEU A 114 10.12 3.23 -7.16
C LEU A 114 9.43 1.87 -7.17
N TYR A 115 10.00 0.87 -7.84
CA TYR A 115 9.53 -0.51 -7.72
C TYR A 115 9.68 -1.04 -6.29
N GLN A 116 10.83 -0.79 -5.65
CA GLN A 116 11.04 -1.13 -4.24
C GLN A 116 10.05 -0.39 -3.32
N ALA A 117 9.72 0.87 -3.63
CA ALA A 117 8.71 1.62 -2.89
C ALA A 117 7.33 0.92 -2.95
N ALA A 118 6.92 0.46 -4.14
CA ALA A 118 5.68 -0.29 -4.32
C ALA A 118 5.70 -1.61 -3.52
N VAL A 119 6.77 -2.40 -3.65
CA VAL A 119 6.93 -3.67 -2.92
C VAL A 119 6.81 -3.47 -1.41
N GLN A 120 7.55 -2.52 -0.85
CA GLN A 120 7.51 -2.27 0.61
C GLN A 120 6.15 -1.75 1.08
N SER A 121 5.48 -0.95 0.25
CA SER A 121 4.12 -0.49 0.57
C SER A 121 3.16 -1.66 0.64
N ILE A 122 3.25 -2.61 -0.29
CA ILE A 122 2.43 -3.83 -0.29
C ILE A 122 2.74 -4.73 0.89
N THR A 123 4.02 -4.88 1.25
CA THR A 123 4.42 -5.59 2.48
C THR A 123 3.75 -4.99 3.72
N LEU A 124 3.69 -3.67 3.83
CA LEU A 124 2.98 -3.00 4.92
C LEU A 124 1.46 -3.20 4.81
N LEU A 125 0.85 -3.01 3.65
CA LEU A 125 -0.60 -3.23 3.42
C LEU A 125 -1.04 -4.62 3.89
N ARG A 126 -0.29 -5.66 3.52
CA ARG A 126 -0.58 -7.04 3.91
C ARG A 126 -0.26 -7.31 5.38
N GLY A 127 0.91 -6.88 5.87
CA GLY A 127 1.38 -7.21 7.21
C GLY A 127 0.77 -6.37 8.33
N GLN A 128 0.75 -5.05 8.15
CA GLN A 128 0.30 -4.09 9.17
C GLN A 128 -1.22 -3.92 9.19
N TRP A 129 -1.85 -3.89 8.01
CA TRP A 129 -3.29 -3.64 7.88
C TRP A 129 -4.10 -4.88 7.51
N GLY A 130 -3.45 -6.01 7.22
CA GLY A 130 -4.15 -7.25 6.89
C GLY A 130 -4.94 -7.19 5.59
N VAL A 131 -4.57 -6.30 4.65
CA VAL A 131 -5.24 -6.19 3.36
C VAL A 131 -4.99 -7.48 2.59
N THR A 132 -6.05 -8.24 2.33
CA THR A 132 -5.96 -9.58 1.73
C THR A 132 -5.88 -9.55 0.21
N HIS A 133 -6.53 -8.56 -0.42
CA HIS A 133 -6.57 -8.39 -1.88
C HIS A 133 -6.51 -6.90 -2.25
N PRO A 134 -5.82 -6.50 -3.35
CA PRO A 134 -5.68 -5.09 -3.75
C PRO A 134 -7.02 -4.41 -4.09
N SER A 135 -8.07 -5.15 -4.41
CA SER A 135 -9.40 -4.58 -4.69
C SER A 135 -10.11 -3.98 -3.47
N PHE A 136 -9.60 -4.25 -2.26
CA PHE A 136 -10.06 -3.56 -1.05
C PHE A 136 -9.41 -2.19 -0.85
N LEU A 137 -8.53 -1.78 -1.76
CA LEU A 137 -7.89 -0.48 -1.70
C LEU A 137 -8.63 0.53 -2.57
N THR A 138 -8.52 1.78 -2.15
CA THR A 138 -8.86 2.93 -2.96
C THR A 138 -7.55 3.64 -3.28
N LEU A 139 -7.24 3.80 -4.57
CA LEU A 139 -6.11 4.60 -5.04
C LEU A 139 -6.66 5.93 -5.57
N THR A 140 -6.20 7.03 -4.99
CA THR A 140 -6.58 8.39 -5.44
C THR A 140 -5.35 9.13 -5.94
N ASP A 141 -5.45 9.70 -7.13
CA ASP A 141 -4.47 10.61 -7.72
C ASP A 141 -5.17 11.92 -8.18
N PRO A 142 -4.43 12.93 -8.67
CA PRO A 142 -5.03 14.18 -9.13
C PRO A 142 -6.02 14.09 -10.29
N ILE A 143 -6.01 13.01 -11.09
CA ILE A 143 -6.97 12.81 -12.18
C ILE A 143 -8.20 12.04 -11.69
N SER A 144 -7.98 11.01 -10.88
CA SER A 144 -8.99 9.98 -10.66
C SER A 144 -8.88 9.30 -9.30
N THR A 145 -10.00 8.75 -8.87
CA THR A 145 -10.06 7.72 -7.83
C THR A 145 -10.38 6.39 -8.51
N VAL A 146 -9.54 5.39 -8.28
CA VAL A 146 -9.70 4.04 -8.83
C VAL A 146 -9.66 3.00 -7.73
N HIS A 147 -10.50 1.98 -7.87
CA HIS A 147 -10.45 0.77 -7.06
C HIS A 147 -9.76 -0.31 -7.91
N PRO A 148 -8.58 -0.81 -7.51
CA PRO A 148 -7.85 -1.79 -8.29
C PRO A 148 -8.70 -3.03 -8.55
N PHE A 149 -8.76 -3.51 -9.79
CA PHE A 149 -9.52 -4.72 -10.14
C PHE A 149 -11.01 -4.70 -9.76
N SER A 150 -11.61 -3.52 -9.51
CA SER A 150 -13.06 -3.44 -9.43
C SER A 150 -13.62 -3.90 -10.77
N LEU A 151 -14.34 -5.03 -10.74
CA LEU A 151 -15.16 -5.50 -11.84
C LEU A 151 -16.08 -4.34 -12.22
N THR A 152 -15.81 -3.75 -13.38
CA THR A 152 -16.79 -2.93 -14.07
C THR A 152 -17.86 -3.91 -14.53
N GLY A 153 -18.92 -4.02 -13.73
CA GLY A 153 -20.22 -4.53 -14.18
C GLY A 153 -20.94 -3.46 -14.99
#